data_AF-Q82R61-F1
#
_entry.id   AF-Q82R61-F1
#
_cell.length_a   1.000
_cell.length_b   1.000
_cell.length_c   1.000
_cell.angle_alpha   90.00
_cell.angle_beta   90.00
_cell.angle_gamma   90.00
#
_symmetry.space_group_name_H-M   'P 1'
#
loop_
_entity.id
_entity.type
_entity.pdbx_description
1 polymer ?
#
loop_
_entity_poly.entity_id
_entity_poly.type
_entity_poly.pdbx_seq_one_letter_code
_entity_poly.pdbx_strand_id
1 'polypeptide(L)'
;MSHKSIHEHLLISARKWARTAVDAYLEEPIDQDFAVHHMAVAVEHASKAYLASIAPVLLASEKQPSVDDLLVLSGNEDKTKKGRAGLKTIGGEGAILRAAQLLGPGHKGPAKLKELRESRNGITHMGWGQPVTECRELLAAGIEHINALLKALSTEPDGFWGTHLEACTALVAQAMSEMEIRYHAKLRQARERFAETTRRLSEAEIAELASSLSALPTAHSSRSKTEARTVESGSLTHWDHETRAPMSCSTLSARVSCMMCGPARAAMRRARPRRSSAARRCEPPPHRARRPGQSDRARTGRRPGTSAERLPGPAHRRRLPRRKGSPRLRRERTQVRGRLR
;
A
#
# COMPACT_ATOMS: atom_id res chain seq x y z
N MET A 1 11.88 -9.48 -28.90
CA MET A 1 11.35 -8.48 -27.96
C MET A 1 12.04 -8.71 -26.63
N SER A 2 12.72 -7.71 -26.06
CA SER A 2 13.33 -7.86 -24.74
C SER A 2 12.22 -8.13 -23.72
N HIS A 3 12.28 -9.29 -23.04
CA HIS A 3 11.37 -9.57 -21.93
C HIS A 3 11.75 -8.64 -20.79
N LYS A 4 11.03 -7.51 -20.67
CA LYS A 4 11.13 -6.67 -19.48
C LYS A 4 10.94 -7.54 -18.25
N SER A 5 11.85 -7.38 -17.32
CA SER A 5 11.84 -8.07 -16.04
C SER A 5 10.60 -7.68 -15.22
N ILE A 6 10.23 -8.50 -14.25
CA ILE A 6 9.06 -8.25 -13.38
C ILE A 6 9.19 -6.89 -12.67
N HIS A 7 10.40 -6.50 -12.25
CA HIS A 7 10.63 -5.23 -11.57
C HIS A 7 10.34 -4.02 -12.47
N GLU A 8 10.73 -4.06 -13.76
CA GLU A 8 10.47 -2.96 -14.70
C GLU A 8 8.96 -2.78 -14.95
N HIS A 9 8.22 -3.89 -15.08
CA HIS A 9 6.76 -3.84 -15.21
C HIS A 9 6.08 -3.23 -13.99
N LEU A 10 6.52 -3.63 -12.78
CA LEU A 10 6.01 -3.08 -11.53
C LEU A 10 6.34 -1.58 -11.40
N LEU A 11 7.55 -1.15 -11.76
CA LEU A 11 7.96 0.25 -11.69
C LEU A 11 7.19 1.13 -12.67
N ILE A 12 6.97 0.65 -13.91
CA ILE A 12 6.11 1.33 -14.90
C ILE A 12 4.68 1.45 -14.37
N SER A 13 4.16 0.39 -13.76
CA SER A 13 2.83 0.42 -13.18
C SER A 13 2.74 1.36 -11.98
N ALA A 14 3.72 1.34 -11.07
CA ALA A 14 3.79 2.25 -9.93
C ALA A 14 3.76 3.70 -10.40
N ARG A 15 4.56 4.02 -11.43
CA ARG A 15 4.59 5.34 -12.06
C ARG A 15 3.23 5.79 -12.57
N LYS A 16 2.54 4.92 -13.31
CA LYS A 16 1.20 5.20 -13.83
C LYS A 16 0.24 5.55 -12.69
N TRP A 17 0.16 4.69 -11.67
CA TRP A 17 -0.75 4.88 -10.54
C TRP A 17 -0.41 6.13 -9.72
N ALA A 18 0.89 6.41 -9.52
CA ALA A 18 1.34 7.57 -8.76
C ALA A 18 0.94 8.87 -9.45
N ARG A 19 1.15 8.97 -10.77
CA ARG A 19 0.76 10.17 -11.54
C ARG A 19 -0.75 10.35 -11.58
N THR A 20 -1.52 9.27 -11.78
CA THR A 20 -2.99 9.33 -11.71
C THR A 20 -3.49 9.78 -10.34
N ALA A 21 -2.82 9.39 -9.25
CA ALA A 21 -3.17 9.86 -7.92
C ALA A 21 -2.97 11.37 -7.76
N VAL A 22 -1.85 11.90 -8.30
CA VAL A 22 -1.56 13.34 -8.27
C VAL A 22 -2.50 14.12 -9.18
N ASP A 23 -2.81 13.60 -10.38
CA ASP A 23 -3.80 14.22 -11.27
C ASP A 23 -5.16 14.36 -10.57
N ALA A 24 -5.66 13.29 -9.96
CA ALA A 24 -6.93 13.33 -9.22
C ALA A 24 -6.93 14.26 -8.01
N TYR A 25 -5.76 14.48 -7.40
CA TYR A 25 -5.60 15.45 -6.32
C TYR A 25 -5.62 16.91 -6.82
N LEU A 26 -5.12 17.15 -8.04
CA LEU A 26 -5.00 18.49 -8.63
C LEU A 26 -6.26 18.92 -9.41
N GLU A 27 -7.15 17.99 -9.74
CA GLU A 27 -8.43 18.28 -10.38
C GLU A 27 -9.41 18.98 -9.40
N GLU A 28 -10.28 19.83 -9.95
CA GLU A 28 -11.32 20.54 -9.20
C GLU A 28 -12.72 20.12 -9.69
N PRO A 29 -13.59 19.58 -8.82
CA PRO A 29 -13.37 19.32 -7.40
C PRO A 29 -12.43 18.12 -7.17
N ILE A 30 -11.64 18.17 -6.09
CA ILE A 30 -10.69 17.12 -5.72
C ILE A 30 -11.41 15.78 -5.48
N ASP A 31 -11.00 14.73 -6.21
CA ASP A 31 -11.43 13.35 -5.97
C ASP A 31 -10.46 12.63 -5.03
N GLN A 32 -10.68 12.82 -3.73
CA GLN A 32 -9.78 12.36 -2.67
C GLN A 32 -9.69 10.84 -2.59
N ASP A 33 -10.82 10.15 -2.72
CA ASP A 33 -10.86 8.69 -2.64
C ASP A 33 -10.09 8.08 -3.79
N PHE A 34 -10.26 8.64 -4.98
CA PHE A 34 -9.51 8.23 -6.15
C PHE A 34 -8.01 8.51 -5.97
N ALA A 35 -7.63 9.71 -5.52
CA ALA A 35 -6.24 10.07 -5.26
C ALA A 35 -5.57 9.14 -4.22
N VAL A 36 -6.19 8.94 -3.07
CA VAL A 36 -5.69 8.09 -1.97
C VAL A 36 -5.59 6.63 -2.42
N HIS A 37 -6.62 6.11 -3.10
CA HIS A 37 -6.62 4.75 -3.61
C HIS A 37 -5.44 4.52 -4.57
N HIS A 38 -5.27 5.41 -5.55
CA HIS A 38 -4.25 5.27 -6.58
C HIS A 38 -2.84 5.44 -5.99
N MET A 39 -2.66 6.33 -5.01
CA MET A 39 -1.37 6.48 -4.33
C MET A 39 -1.00 5.23 -3.53
N ALA A 40 -1.95 4.61 -2.83
CA ALA A 40 -1.69 3.37 -2.11
C ALA A 40 -1.31 2.20 -3.06
N VAL A 41 -1.96 2.09 -4.22
CA VAL A 41 -1.59 1.12 -5.26
C VAL A 41 -0.19 1.40 -5.81
N ALA A 42 0.15 2.68 -6.02
CA ALA A 42 1.47 3.08 -6.47
C ALA A 42 2.57 2.69 -5.48
N VAL A 43 2.36 2.95 -4.18
CA VAL A 43 3.25 2.55 -3.08
C VAL A 43 3.45 1.03 -3.05
N GLU A 44 2.38 0.24 -3.17
CA GLU A 44 2.46 -1.22 -3.23
C GLU A 44 3.30 -1.67 -4.43
N HIS A 45 3.03 -1.13 -5.62
CA HIS A 45 3.74 -1.50 -6.84
C HIS A 45 5.21 -1.07 -6.81
N ALA A 46 5.53 0.11 -6.28
CA ALA A 46 6.90 0.58 -6.11
C ALA A 46 7.67 -0.31 -5.12
N SER A 47 7.04 -0.68 -4.01
CA SER A 47 7.64 -1.57 -3.01
C SER A 47 7.92 -2.95 -3.62
N LYS A 48 6.96 -3.50 -4.39
CA LYS A 48 7.16 -4.75 -5.13
C LYS A 48 8.25 -4.63 -6.20
N ALA A 49 8.33 -3.49 -6.90
CA ALA A 49 9.40 -3.26 -7.88
C ALA A 49 10.78 -3.32 -7.21
N TYR A 50 10.94 -2.64 -6.07
CA TYR A 50 12.18 -2.69 -5.29
C TYR A 50 12.54 -4.11 -4.85
N LEU A 51 11.59 -4.86 -4.27
CA LEU A 51 11.81 -6.25 -3.88
C LEU A 51 12.21 -7.14 -5.07
N ALA A 52 11.51 -7.00 -6.20
CA ALA A 52 11.80 -7.77 -7.41
C ALA A 52 13.13 -7.42 -8.08
N SER A 53 13.65 -6.20 -7.85
CA SER A 53 14.97 -5.80 -8.33
C SER A 53 16.11 -6.50 -7.57
N ILE A 54 15.86 -6.89 -6.31
CA ILE A 54 16.79 -7.67 -5.49
C ILE A 54 16.64 -9.15 -5.82
N ALA A 55 15.44 -9.70 -5.65
CA ALA A 55 15.12 -11.08 -6.00
C ALA A 55 13.60 -11.25 -6.16
N PRO A 56 13.10 -11.74 -7.32
CA PRO A 56 11.65 -11.92 -7.55
C PRO A 56 10.95 -12.81 -6.52
N VAL A 57 11.66 -13.79 -5.90
CA VAL A 57 11.11 -14.64 -4.84
C VAL A 57 10.63 -13.84 -3.62
N LEU A 58 11.14 -12.62 -3.41
CA LEU A 58 10.67 -11.73 -2.36
C LEU A 58 9.23 -11.26 -2.57
N LEU A 59 8.63 -11.50 -3.75
CA LEU A 59 7.21 -11.27 -4.02
C LEU A 59 6.31 -12.44 -3.59
N ALA A 60 6.87 -13.58 -3.19
CA ALA A 60 6.13 -14.76 -2.79
C ALA A 60 5.24 -14.49 -1.57
N SER A 61 3.98 -14.94 -1.63
CA SER A 61 2.97 -14.76 -0.58
C SER A 61 3.47 -15.20 0.81
N GLU A 62 3.13 -14.44 1.85
CA GLU A 62 3.58 -14.69 3.22
C GLU A 62 3.01 -15.95 3.87
N LYS A 63 1.79 -16.35 3.49
CA LYS A 63 1.11 -17.49 4.14
C LYS A 63 1.69 -18.82 3.67
N GLN A 64 1.75 -19.01 2.37
CA GLN A 64 2.38 -20.16 1.72
C GLN A 64 2.40 -19.93 0.20
N PRO A 65 3.57 -19.74 -0.44
CA PRO A 65 3.63 -19.67 -1.89
C PRO A 65 3.38 -21.05 -2.50
N SER A 66 2.62 -21.11 -3.59
CA SER A 66 2.45 -22.36 -4.34
C SER A 66 3.70 -22.66 -5.18
N VAL A 67 3.88 -23.92 -5.59
CA VAL A 67 4.95 -24.30 -6.52
C VAL A 67 4.85 -23.51 -7.83
N ASP A 68 3.62 -23.32 -8.34
CA ASP A 68 3.36 -22.51 -9.53
C ASP A 68 3.83 -21.05 -9.35
N ASP A 69 3.57 -20.44 -8.17
CA ASP A 69 4.03 -19.07 -7.88
C ASP A 69 5.57 -19.00 -7.91
N LEU A 70 6.25 -19.98 -7.29
CA LEU A 70 7.72 -20.03 -7.27
C LEU A 70 8.31 -20.30 -8.66
N LEU A 71 7.66 -21.13 -9.48
CA LEU A 71 8.05 -21.37 -10.87
C LEU A 71 7.94 -20.09 -11.70
N VAL A 72 6.83 -19.34 -11.58
CA VAL A 72 6.67 -18.06 -12.29
C VAL A 72 7.71 -17.04 -11.81
N LEU A 73 7.92 -16.90 -10.49
CA LEU A 73 8.88 -15.94 -9.94
C LEU A 73 10.34 -16.30 -10.27
N SER A 74 10.64 -17.58 -10.52
CA SER A 74 11.96 -18.03 -10.98
C SER A 74 12.16 -17.99 -12.51
N GLY A 75 11.19 -17.47 -13.27
CA GLY A 75 11.26 -17.37 -14.72
C GLY A 75 10.90 -18.66 -15.47
N ASN A 76 10.34 -19.66 -14.79
CA ASN A 76 9.89 -20.93 -15.35
C ASN A 76 8.36 -20.92 -15.58
N GLU A 77 7.83 -19.82 -16.08
CA GLU A 77 6.37 -19.62 -16.27
C GLU A 77 5.75 -20.60 -17.29
N ASP A 78 6.55 -21.10 -18.23
CA ASP A 78 6.23 -22.15 -19.21
C ASP A 78 5.89 -23.50 -18.56
N LYS A 79 6.37 -23.74 -17.34
CA LYS A 79 6.09 -24.97 -16.57
C LYS A 79 4.79 -24.90 -15.77
N THR A 80 4.03 -23.80 -15.88
CA THR A 80 2.78 -23.60 -15.15
C THR A 80 1.61 -23.46 -16.12
N LYS A 81 0.43 -23.96 -15.75
CA LYS A 81 -0.76 -23.89 -16.63
C LYS A 81 -1.28 -22.47 -16.82
N LYS A 82 -1.14 -21.62 -15.80
CA LYS A 82 -1.71 -20.26 -15.79
C LYS A 82 -0.67 -19.17 -16.05
N GLY A 83 0.62 -19.48 -16.05
CA GLY A 83 1.70 -18.50 -16.17
C GLY A 83 1.54 -17.36 -15.15
N ARG A 84 1.95 -16.16 -15.57
CA ARG A 84 1.81 -14.92 -14.78
C ARG A 84 0.37 -14.58 -14.41
N ALA A 85 -0.63 -15.02 -15.18
CA ALA A 85 -2.04 -14.74 -14.88
C ALA A 85 -2.55 -15.46 -13.62
N GLY A 86 -1.86 -16.54 -13.19
CA GLY A 86 -2.17 -17.26 -11.95
C GLY A 86 -1.36 -16.83 -10.74
N LEU A 87 -0.37 -15.94 -10.91
CA LEU A 87 0.61 -15.60 -9.88
C LEU A 87 -0.05 -14.90 -8.68
N LYS A 88 0.14 -15.46 -7.50
CA LYS A 88 -0.22 -14.85 -6.21
C LYS A 88 1.02 -14.24 -5.58
N THR A 89 0.94 -12.95 -5.23
CA THR A 89 2.05 -12.21 -4.62
C THR A 89 1.72 -11.79 -3.19
N ILE A 90 2.73 -11.28 -2.47
CA ILE A 90 2.54 -10.53 -1.23
C ILE A 90 1.51 -9.40 -1.42
N GLY A 91 0.76 -9.07 -0.38
CA GLY A 91 -0.09 -7.87 -0.37
C GLY A 91 0.71 -6.59 -0.13
N GLY A 92 0.04 -5.43 -0.19
CA GLY A 92 0.67 -4.13 0.04
C GLY A 92 1.36 -4.00 1.40
N GLU A 93 0.76 -4.50 2.48
CA GLU A 93 1.38 -4.47 3.81
C GLU A 93 2.71 -5.22 3.83
N GLY A 94 2.71 -6.48 3.37
CA GLY A 94 3.92 -7.30 3.30
C GLY A 94 4.98 -6.70 2.38
N ALA A 95 4.58 -6.10 1.26
CA ALA A 95 5.50 -5.42 0.35
C ALA A 95 6.19 -4.23 1.00
N ILE A 96 5.43 -3.36 1.69
CA ILE A 96 5.96 -2.18 2.36
C ILE A 96 6.90 -2.59 3.51
N LEU A 97 6.46 -3.52 4.37
CA LEU A 97 7.26 -3.96 5.53
C LEU A 97 8.56 -4.62 5.10
N ARG A 98 8.51 -5.51 4.10
CA ARG A 98 9.71 -6.18 3.58
C ARG A 98 10.64 -5.21 2.86
N ALA A 99 10.10 -4.24 2.11
CA ALA A 99 10.90 -3.19 1.49
C ALA A 99 11.61 -2.33 2.55
N ALA A 100 10.89 -1.90 3.60
CA ALA A 100 11.46 -1.11 4.69
C ALA A 100 12.60 -1.84 5.41
N GLN A 101 12.48 -3.15 5.63
CA GLN A 101 13.55 -3.97 6.21
C GLN A 101 14.82 -3.97 5.35
N LEU A 102 14.67 -4.02 4.02
CA LEU A 102 15.80 -4.08 3.07
C LEU A 102 16.41 -2.70 2.78
N LEU A 103 15.69 -1.61 3.00
CA LEU A 103 16.22 -0.24 2.96
C LEU A 103 17.22 0.04 4.09
N GLY A 104 17.29 -0.83 5.11
CA GLY A 104 18.29 -0.81 6.17
C GLY A 104 17.79 -0.25 7.50
N PRO A 105 18.55 -0.46 8.60
CA PRO A 105 18.09 -0.20 9.97
C PRO A 105 17.83 1.28 10.30
N GLY A 106 18.35 2.21 9.50
CA GLY A 106 18.10 3.64 9.65
C GLY A 106 16.83 4.13 8.95
N HIS A 107 16.22 3.31 8.08
CA HIS A 107 15.04 3.71 7.34
C HIS A 107 13.79 3.65 8.23
N LYS A 108 13.24 4.82 8.56
CA LYS A 108 11.92 4.96 9.17
C LYS A 108 10.93 5.32 8.07
N GLY A 109 9.98 4.44 7.83
CA GLY A 109 8.90 4.70 6.88
C GLY A 109 8.09 5.94 7.31
N PRO A 110 7.48 6.67 6.35
CA PRO A 110 6.62 7.81 6.65
C PRO A 110 5.49 7.44 7.62
N ALA A 111 5.20 8.33 8.57
CA ALA A 111 4.29 8.05 9.68
C ALA A 111 2.87 7.65 9.22
N LYS A 112 2.40 8.24 8.11
CA LYS A 112 1.05 8.07 7.57
C LYS A 112 0.91 6.93 6.54
N LEU A 113 1.98 6.17 6.31
CA LEU A 113 1.98 5.13 5.27
C LEU A 113 1.03 3.97 5.60
N LYS A 114 0.87 3.65 6.89
CA LYS A 114 -0.08 2.65 7.35
C LYS A 114 -1.52 3.12 7.11
N GLU A 115 -1.83 4.36 7.49
CA GLU A 115 -3.13 4.98 7.28
C GLU A 115 -3.47 5.04 5.79
N LEU A 116 -2.52 5.38 4.92
CA LEU A 116 -2.72 5.38 3.46
C LEU A 116 -3.21 4.00 2.96
N ARG A 117 -2.57 2.92 3.43
CA ARG A 117 -2.96 1.54 3.09
C ARG A 117 -4.36 1.20 3.60
N GLU A 118 -4.68 1.55 4.85
CA GLU A 118 -5.99 1.24 5.43
C GLU A 118 -7.11 2.06 4.78
N SER A 119 -6.86 3.32 4.44
CA SER A 119 -7.79 4.15 3.67
C SER A 119 -8.10 3.52 2.32
N ARG A 120 -7.09 3.00 1.61
CA ARG A 120 -7.31 2.23 0.37
C ARG A 120 -8.22 1.02 0.60
N ASN A 121 -8.06 0.30 1.71
CA ASN A 121 -8.91 -0.84 2.02
C ASN A 121 -10.36 -0.40 2.31
N GLY A 122 -10.55 0.67 3.09
CA GLY A 122 -11.85 1.27 3.34
C GLY A 122 -12.56 1.72 2.07
N ILE A 123 -11.86 2.45 1.20
CA ILE A 123 -12.37 2.90 -0.10
C ILE A 123 -12.74 1.69 -0.97
N THR A 124 -11.84 0.71 -1.11
CA THR A 124 -12.05 -0.45 -2.01
C THR A 124 -13.19 -1.35 -1.56
N HIS A 125 -13.32 -1.59 -0.26
CA HIS A 125 -14.24 -2.60 0.25
C HIS A 125 -15.55 -2.03 0.76
N MET A 126 -15.56 -0.77 1.22
CA MET A 126 -16.72 -0.16 1.85
C MET A 126 -17.18 1.14 1.18
N GLY A 127 -16.39 1.68 0.24
CA GLY A 127 -16.62 3.03 -0.29
C GLY A 127 -16.45 4.12 0.77
N TRP A 128 -15.63 3.87 1.78
CA TRP A 128 -15.39 4.80 2.89
C TRP A 128 -14.13 5.61 2.64
N GLY A 129 -14.33 6.84 2.17
CA GLY A 129 -13.32 7.88 2.05
C GLY A 129 -12.92 8.52 3.38
N GLN A 130 -11.71 9.09 3.41
CA GLN A 130 -11.25 9.92 4.54
C GLN A 130 -11.49 11.41 4.25
N PRO A 131 -11.59 12.26 5.29
CA PRO A 131 -11.77 13.71 5.13
C PRO A 131 -10.61 14.39 4.39
N VAL A 132 -10.90 15.56 3.79
CA VAL A 132 -10.00 16.39 2.96
C VAL A 132 -8.66 16.69 3.61
N THR A 133 -8.65 16.90 4.93
CA THR A 133 -7.44 17.23 5.68
C THR A 133 -6.42 16.10 5.70
N GLU A 134 -6.86 14.85 5.54
CA GLU A 134 -5.96 13.69 5.59
C GLU A 134 -5.39 13.35 4.21
N CYS A 135 -6.12 13.63 3.12
CA CYS A 135 -5.72 13.27 1.76
C CYS A 135 -4.28 13.75 1.44
N ARG A 136 -3.97 15.02 1.75
CA ARG A 136 -2.64 15.60 1.55
C ARG A 136 -1.54 14.88 2.34
N GLU A 137 -1.77 14.63 3.63
CA GLU A 137 -0.80 13.94 4.50
C GLU A 137 -0.55 12.49 4.02
N LEU A 138 -1.60 11.81 3.55
CA LEU A 138 -1.51 10.45 3.00
C LEU A 138 -0.73 10.44 1.68
N LEU A 139 -0.99 11.39 0.79
CA LEU A 139 -0.26 11.56 -0.48
C LEU A 139 1.22 11.86 -0.23
N ALA A 140 1.53 12.79 0.67
CA ALA A 140 2.90 13.13 1.04
C ALA A 140 3.67 11.90 1.55
N ALA A 141 3.07 11.11 2.45
CA ALA A 141 3.68 9.87 2.92
C ALA A 141 3.91 8.83 1.80
N GLY A 142 2.97 8.73 0.85
CA GLY A 142 3.16 7.88 -0.33
C GLY A 142 4.33 8.34 -1.21
N ILE A 143 4.43 9.65 -1.46
CA ILE A 143 5.51 10.27 -2.26
C ILE A 143 6.87 10.06 -1.58
N GLU A 144 6.98 10.33 -0.28
CA GLU A 144 8.22 10.13 0.48
C GLU A 144 8.70 8.68 0.42
N HIS A 145 7.78 7.73 0.61
CA HIS A 145 8.11 6.30 0.54
C HIS A 145 8.57 5.89 -0.87
N ILE A 146 7.86 6.33 -1.91
CA ILE A 146 8.26 6.07 -3.30
C ILE A 146 9.63 6.68 -3.58
N ASN A 147 9.91 7.91 -3.16
CA ASN A 147 11.21 8.55 -3.36
C ASN A 147 12.37 7.80 -2.68
N ALA A 148 12.14 7.24 -1.47
CA ALA A 148 13.13 6.40 -0.82
C ALA A 148 13.44 5.13 -1.64
N LEU A 149 12.41 4.50 -2.22
CA LEU A 149 12.57 3.34 -3.09
C LEU A 149 13.25 3.68 -4.42
N LEU A 150 12.91 4.82 -5.04
CA LEU A 150 13.56 5.29 -6.27
C LEU A 150 15.06 5.52 -6.05
N LYS A 151 15.43 6.12 -4.92
CA LYS A 151 16.83 6.27 -4.53
C LYS A 151 17.53 4.91 -4.41
N ALA A 152 16.91 3.94 -3.75
CA ALA A 152 17.47 2.59 -3.63
C ALA A 152 17.57 1.84 -4.97
N LEU A 153 16.68 2.14 -5.92
CA LEU A 153 16.68 1.64 -7.29
C LEU A 153 17.61 2.41 -8.23
N SER A 154 18.32 3.44 -7.75
CA SER A 154 19.10 4.36 -8.60
C SER A 154 18.27 4.92 -9.78
N THR A 155 16.98 5.19 -9.54
CA THR A 155 16.06 5.76 -10.52
C THR A 155 15.83 7.23 -10.23
N GLU A 156 16.04 8.08 -11.22
CA GLU A 156 15.85 9.52 -11.08
C GLU A 156 14.36 9.88 -10.85
N PRO A 157 14.05 10.71 -9.84
CA PRO A 157 12.69 11.19 -9.60
C PRO A 157 12.07 11.89 -10.81
N ASP A 158 12.84 12.63 -11.60
CA ASP A 158 12.34 13.32 -12.81
C ASP A 158 11.75 12.34 -13.84
N GLY A 159 12.44 11.21 -14.09
CA GLY A 159 11.92 10.18 -14.99
C GLY A 159 10.68 9.48 -14.45
N PHE A 160 10.55 9.36 -13.12
CA PHE A 160 9.40 8.75 -12.48
C PHE A 160 8.21 9.70 -12.38
N TRP A 161 8.36 10.88 -11.79
CA TRP A 161 7.25 11.82 -11.61
C TRP A 161 6.95 12.65 -12.86
N GLY A 162 7.95 12.95 -13.69
CA GLY A 162 7.79 13.77 -14.89
C GLY A 162 7.26 15.15 -14.52
N THR A 163 6.22 15.60 -15.24
CA THR A 163 5.56 16.89 -15.01
C THR A 163 4.97 17.06 -13.62
N HIS A 164 4.78 15.98 -12.86
CA HIS A 164 4.22 16.00 -11.51
C HIS A 164 5.26 16.22 -10.41
N LEU A 165 6.55 16.26 -10.73
CA LEU A 165 7.63 16.34 -9.72
C LEU A 165 7.50 17.58 -8.82
N GLU A 166 7.20 18.73 -9.42
CA GLU A 166 7.04 20.00 -8.68
C GLU A 166 5.86 19.93 -7.70
N ALA A 167 4.71 19.44 -8.15
CA ALA A 167 3.53 19.25 -7.31
C ALA A 167 3.80 18.26 -6.16
N CYS A 168 4.49 17.15 -6.44
CA CYS A 168 4.87 16.18 -5.41
C CYS A 168 5.80 16.80 -4.36
N THR A 169 6.77 17.60 -4.79
CA THR A 169 7.71 18.30 -3.90
C THR A 169 6.97 19.30 -3.02
N ALA A 170 6.03 20.06 -3.61
CA ALA A 170 5.19 21.00 -2.87
C ALA A 170 4.29 20.29 -1.84
N LEU A 171 3.70 19.15 -2.19
CA LEU A 171 2.86 18.36 -1.28
C LEU A 171 3.62 17.89 -0.04
N VAL A 172 4.83 17.36 -0.23
CA VAL A 172 5.70 16.93 0.87
C VAL A 172 6.09 18.13 1.73
N ALA A 173 6.52 19.24 1.12
CA ALA A 173 6.90 20.45 1.84
C ALA A 173 5.74 21.05 2.68
N GLN A 174 4.52 21.06 2.13
CA GLN A 174 3.34 21.54 2.84
C GLN A 174 2.93 20.64 4.01
N ALA A 175 3.04 19.31 3.85
CA ALA A 175 2.77 18.37 4.93
C ALA A 175 3.78 18.53 6.08
N MET A 176 5.05 18.81 5.76
CA MET A 176 6.08 19.09 6.75
C MET A 176 5.85 20.42 7.48
N SER A 177 5.55 21.51 6.76
CA SER A 177 5.38 22.83 7.37
C SER A 177 4.19 22.90 8.33
N GLU A 178 3.10 22.19 8.04
CA GLU A 178 1.98 22.09 8.98
C GLU A 178 2.39 21.37 10.28
N MET A 179 3.20 20.32 10.18
CA MET A 179 3.72 19.61 11.34
C MET A 179 4.67 20.50 12.17
N GLU A 180 5.55 21.24 11.51
CA GLU A 180 6.46 22.20 12.16
C GLU A 180 5.69 23.31 12.88
N ILE A 181 4.65 23.87 12.26
CA ILE A 181 3.78 24.88 12.89
C ILE A 181 3.15 24.30 14.17
N ARG A 182 2.59 23.09 14.11
CA ARG A 182 2.01 22.42 15.28
C ARG A 182 3.06 22.12 16.36
N TYR A 183 4.27 21.72 15.97
CA TYR A 183 5.38 21.50 16.89
C TYR A 183 5.77 22.78 17.63
N HIS A 184 5.97 23.88 16.90
CA HIS A 184 6.32 25.17 17.49
C HIS A 184 5.20 25.73 18.37
N ALA A 185 3.94 25.54 17.99
CA ALA A 185 2.80 25.91 18.84
C ALA A 185 2.81 25.14 20.16
N LYS A 186 3.04 23.82 20.14
CA LYS A 186 3.17 23.00 21.36
C LYS A 186 4.38 23.40 22.20
N LEU A 187 5.52 23.68 21.58
CA LEU A 187 6.71 24.13 22.29
C LEU A 187 6.48 25.48 22.98
N ARG A 188 5.79 26.41 22.31
CA ARG A 188 5.39 27.70 22.88
C ARG A 188 4.46 27.51 24.08
N GLN A 189 3.41 26.71 23.92
CA GLN A 189 2.47 26.40 25.00
C GLN A 189 3.16 25.74 26.20
N ALA A 190 4.10 24.83 25.96
CA ALA A 190 4.88 24.19 27.01
C ALA A 190 5.77 25.20 27.77
N ARG A 191 6.41 26.13 27.05
CA ARG A 191 7.20 27.23 27.65
C ARG A 191 6.35 28.17 28.48
N GLU A 192 5.19 28.59 27.97
CA GLU A 192 4.25 29.45 28.69
C GLU A 192 3.74 28.77 29.96
N ARG A 193 3.37 27.48 29.87
CA ARG A 193 2.91 26.70 31.02
C ARG A 193 4.01 26.51 32.06
N PHE A 194 5.24 26.25 31.61
CA PHE A 194 6.39 26.15 32.51
C PHE A 194 6.61 27.48 33.24
N ALA A 195 6.70 28.60 32.50
CA ALA A 195 6.88 29.92 33.07
C ALA A 195 5.78 30.31 34.08
N GLU A 196 4.51 29.99 33.79
CA GLU A 196 3.42 30.24 34.71
C GLU A 196 3.52 29.37 35.97
N THR A 197 3.87 28.09 35.82
CA THR A 197 3.98 27.14 36.94
C THR A 197 5.17 27.49 37.84
N THR A 198 6.28 27.95 37.26
CA THR A 198 7.49 28.31 37.99
C THR A 198 7.53 29.78 38.43
N ARG A 199 6.50 30.57 38.11
CA ARG A 199 6.48 32.01 38.41
C ARG A 199 6.69 32.36 39.89
N ARG A 200 6.33 31.45 40.79
CA ARG A 200 6.45 31.63 42.25
C ARG A 200 7.72 31.02 42.83
N LEU A 201 8.52 30.34 42.02
CA LEU A 201 9.75 29.69 42.43
C LEU A 201 10.94 30.63 42.22
N SER A 202 11.89 30.57 43.15
CA SER A 202 13.20 31.19 42.99
C SER A 202 14.05 30.46 41.94
N GLU A 203 15.09 31.11 41.42
CA GLU A 203 16.00 30.49 40.44
C GLU A 203 16.66 29.21 40.96
N ALA A 204 16.94 29.14 42.26
CA ALA A 204 17.49 27.94 42.90
C ALA A 204 16.50 26.76 42.87
N GLU A 205 15.23 27.01 43.18
CA GLU A 205 14.17 25.99 43.12
C GLU A 205 13.88 25.55 41.67
N ILE A 206 13.98 26.47 40.70
CA ILE A 206 13.86 26.15 39.27
C ILE A 206 15.03 25.27 38.83
N ALA A 207 16.26 25.58 39.25
CA ALA A 207 17.45 24.80 38.92
C ALA A 207 17.38 23.39 39.54
N GLU A 208 16.92 23.28 40.78
CA GLU A 208 16.69 21.99 41.44
C GLU A 208 15.59 21.17 40.74
N LEU A 209 14.49 21.81 40.34
CA LEU A 209 13.41 21.17 39.57
C LEU A 209 13.92 20.67 38.21
N ALA A 210 14.70 21.48 37.49
CA ALA A 210 15.29 21.10 36.20
C ALA A 210 16.30 19.95 36.35
N SER A 211 17.14 19.99 37.39
CA SER A 211 18.07 18.92 37.73
C SER A 211 17.31 17.61 38.04
N SER A 212 16.23 17.70 38.84
CA SER A 212 15.37 16.56 39.16
C SER A 212 14.69 15.98 37.91
N LEU A 213 14.19 16.82 37.01
CA LEU A 213 13.54 16.39 35.76
C LEU A 213 14.52 15.77 34.75
N SER A 214 15.76 16.25 34.72
CA SER A 214 16.82 15.71 33.85
C SER A 214 17.45 14.42 34.40
N ALA A 215 17.40 14.22 35.72
CA ALA A 215 17.81 12.99 36.38
C ALA A 215 16.78 11.86 36.27
N LEU A 216 15.51 12.17 35.95
CA LEU A 216 14.53 11.15 35.61
C LEU A 216 15.01 10.42 34.35
N PRO A 217 15.01 9.07 34.34
CA PRO A 217 15.26 8.33 33.13
C PRO A 217 14.27 8.84 32.08
N THR A 218 14.78 9.37 30.97
CA THR A 218 13.93 9.63 29.81
C THR A 218 13.46 8.26 29.35
N ALA A 219 12.33 7.82 29.91
CA ALA A 219 11.69 6.58 29.56
C ALA A 219 11.42 6.69 28.07
N HIS A 220 12.29 6.07 27.28
CA HIS A 220 11.98 5.73 25.91
C HIS A 220 10.63 5.04 26.02
N SER A 221 9.62 5.62 25.39
CA SER A 221 8.30 5.04 25.26
C SER A 221 8.39 3.78 24.40
N SER A 222 9.11 2.76 24.86
CA SER A 222 8.86 1.38 24.50
C SER A 222 7.55 1.04 25.17
N ARG A 223 6.47 1.24 24.41
CA ARG A 223 5.14 0.74 24.74
C ARG A 223 5.21 -0.79 24.70
N SER A 224 5.79 -1.39 25.73
CA SER A 224 5.75 -2.83 25.95
C SER A 224 4.30 -3.20 26.22
N LYS A 225 3.70 -3.88 25.24
CA LYS A 225 2.47 -4.63 25.45
C LYS A 225 2.73 -5.66 26.54
N THR A 226 2.15 -5.43 27.71
CA THR A 226 1.99 -6.50 28.69
C THR A 226 0.59 -6.41 29.26
N GLU A 227 -0.25 -7.36 28.87
CA GLU A 227 -1.25 -8.03 29.71
C GLU A 227 -1.54 -9.36 29.00
N ALA A 228 -0.90 -10.46 29.40
CA ALA A 228 -1.18 -11.28 30.58
C ALA A 228 -2.47 -12.10 30.41
N ARG A 229 -2.30 -13.40 30.14
CA ARG A 229 -3.24 -14.42 30.57
C ARG A 229 -2.46 -15.57 31.20
N THR A 230 -2.48 -15.57 32.53
CA THR A 230 -2.08 -16.65 33.41
C THR A 230 -3.08 -17.80 33.31
N VAL A 231 -2.61 -19.02 33.04
CA VAL A 231 -3.25 -20.28 33.44
C VAL A 231 -2.16 -21.32 33.75
N GLU A 232 -2.10 -21.65 35.04
CA GLU A 232 -1.79 -22.95 35.68
C GLU A 232 -0.60 -23.82 35.21
N SER A 233 0.39 -23.87 36.11
CA SER A 233 1.00 -25.06 36.72
C SER A 233 0.80 -26.43 36.07
N GLY A 234 1.92 -27.04 35.66
CA GLY A 234 2.04 -28.45 35.30
C GLY A 234 3.49 -28.93 35.21
N SER A 235 4.13 -29.09 36.38
CA SER A 235 4.96 -30.23 36.81
C SER A 235 5.63 -31.19 35.80
N LEU A 236 6.89 -31.57 36.11
CA LEU A 236 7.74 -32.69 35.60
C LEU A 236 8.32 -32.50 34.17
N THR A 237 9.60 -32.69 33.81
CA THR A 237 10.77 -33.47 34.29
C THR A 237 12.03 -32.83 33.66
N HIS A 238 13.11 -32.60 34.41
CA HIS A 238 14.33 -33.43 34.43
C HIS A 238 14.79 -33.90 33.05
N TRP A 239 15.91 -33.35 32.53
CA TRP A 239 16.99 -34.07 31.82
C TRP A 239 18.26 -33.20 31.82
N ASP A 240 19.37 -33.90 32.04
CA ASP A 240 20.70 -33.42 32.40
C ASP A 240 21.50 -32.77 31.26
N HIS A 241 22.57 -32.11 31.71
CA HIS A 241 23.80 -31.80 30.99
C HIS A 241 24.28 -32.93 30.05
N GLU A 242 24.72 -32.60 28.83
CA GLU A 242 26.09 -32.98 28.38
C GLU A 242 26.55 -32.33 27.05
N THR A 243 27.76 -31.75 27.15
CA THR A 243 28.88 -31.71 26.19
C THR A 243 28.82 -31.12 24.76
N ARG A 244 29.74 -30.14 24.60
CA ARG A 244 30.54 -29.77 23.42
C ARG A 244 31.07 -30.96 22.59
N ALA A 245 31.07 -30.85 21.26
CA ALA A 245 32.29 -30.69 20.41
C ALA A 245 31.94 -30.61 18.90
N PRO A 246 32.79 -29.99 18.04
CA PRO A 246 32.56 -29.81 16.60
C PRO A 246 33.41 -30.74 15.72
N MET A 247 32.94 -31.08 14.51
CA MET A 247 33.73 -31.59 13.38
C MET A 247 33.10 -31.08 12.08
N SER A 248 33.73 -30.16 11.34
CA SER A 248 34.83 -30.30 10.35
C SER A 248 34.46 -31.04 9.05
N CYS A 249 34.25 -30.24 8.01
CA CYS A 249 34.72 -30.35 6.63
C CYS A 249 35.18 -31.73 6.08
N SER A 250 34.51 -32.20 5.01
CA SER A 250 35.19 -32.59 3.76
C SER A 250 34.20 -32.94 2.62
N THR A 251 34.54 -32.40 1.46
CA THR A 251 34.09 -32.64 0.08
C THR A 251 34.22 -34.08 -0.43
N LEU A 252 33.30 -34.51 -1.32
CA LEU A 252 33.47 -35.34 -2.55
C LEU A 252 32.07 -35.89 -2.95
N SER A 253 31.44 -35.38 -4.00
CA SER A 253 31.52 -35.80 -5.41
C SER A 253 31.01 -37.21 -5.73
N ALA A 254 29.94 -37.21 -6.54
CA ALA A 254 29.62 -38.11 -7.64
C ALA A 254 28.94 -39.48 -7.41
N ARG A 255 27.78 -39.56 -8.10
CA ARG A 255 27.23 -40.67 -8.92
C ARG A 255 26.27 -41.69 -8.31
N VAL A 256 25.04 -41.58 -8.84
CA VAL A 256 24.23 -42.62 -9.51
C VAL A 256 24.04 -43.95 -8.75
N SER A 257 22.80 -44.19 -8.28
CA SER A 257 21.99 -45.28 -8.85
C SER A 257 20.53 -45.20 -8.42
N CYS A 258 19.67 -45.50 -9.39
CA CYS A 258 18.23 -45.67 -9.30
C CYS A 258 17.95 -47.15 -8.99
N MET A 259 17.06 -47.47 -8.04
CA MET A 259 16.27 -48.71 -8.08
C MET A 259 15.14 -48.74 -7.03
N MET A 260 13.93 -49.04 -7.55
CA MET A 260 12.83 -49.81 -6.96
C MET A 260 11.93 -49.21 -5.85
N CYS A 261 10.74 -48.80 -6.30
CA CYS A 261 9.40 -49.31 -5.95
C CYS A 261 9.06 -49.81 -4.52
N GLY A 262 8.17 -49.06 -3.87
CA GLY A 262 6.90 -49.53 -3.29
C GLY A 262 6.83 -49.72 -1.76
N PRO A 263 5.63 -49.83 -1.14
CA PRO A 263 4.28 -49.50 -1.60
C PRO A 263 3.48 -48.61 -0.60
N ALA A 264 2.26 -48.28 -1.04
CA ALA A 264 1.21 -47.53 -0.37
C ALA A 264 0.90 -47.92 1.08
N ARG A 265 0.58 -46.92 1.92
CA ARG A 265 -0.27 -47.10 3.11
C ARG A 265 -1.37 -46.04 3.20
N ALA A 266 -2.57 -46.53 2.92
CA ALA A 266 -3.80 -46.40 3.69
C ALA A 266 -4.20 -45.02 4.25
N ALA A 267 -5.32 -44.57 3.70
CA ALA A 267 -6.23 -43.57 4.24
C ALA A 267 -6.59 -43.81 5.72
N MET A 268 -6.51 -42.75 6.53
CA MET A 268 -7.34 -42.59 7.71
C MET A 268 -8.21 -41.34 7.55
N ARG A 269 -9.46 -41.59 7.14
CA ARG A 269 -10.58 -40.69 7.34
C ARG A 269 -10.86 -40.62 8.83
N ARG A 270 -10.73 -39.45 9.46
CA ARG A 270 -11.38 -39.14 10.73
C ARG A 270 -12.49 -38.13 10.49
N ALA A 271 -13.72 -38.62 10.66
CA ALA A 271 -14.94 -37.86 10.66
C ALA A 271 -14.90 -36.78 11.74
N ARG A 272 -15.28 -35.54 11.38
CA ARG A 272 -15.60 -34.49 12.35
C ARG A 272 -17.12 -34.47 12.58
N PRO A 273 -17.58 -34.33 13.84
CA PRO A 273 -19.00 -34.28 14.15
C PRO A 273 -19.62 -32.94 13.74
N ARG A 274 -20.85 -33.04 13.23
CA ARG A 274 -21.79 -31.94 12.99
C ARG A 274 -21.98 -31.13 14.28
N ARG A 275 -21.82 -29.80 14.21
CA ARG A 275 -22.39 -28.89 15.20
C ARG A 275 -23.55 -28.10 14.57
N SER A 276 -24.67 -28.25 15.26
CA SER A 276 -25.97 -27.65 15.13
C SER A 276 -25.97 -26.14 14.91
N SER A 277 -26.73 -25.73 13.90
CA SER A 277 -27.27 -24.40 13.66
C SER A 277 -28.25 -24.01 14.79
N ALA A 278 -27.89 -23.02 15.59
CA ALA A 278 -28.83 -22.31 16.47
C ALA A 278 -29.25 -21.00 15.79
N ALA A 279 -30.52 -20.95 15.42
CA ALA A 279 -31.20 -19.80 14.87
C ALA A 279 -31.19 -18.63 15.87
N ARG A 280 -30.72 -17.45 15.43
CA ARG A 280 -31.07 -16.18 16.07
C ARG A 280 -32.05 -15.45 15.18
N ARG A 281 -33.17 -15.10 15.81
CA ARG A 281 -34.32 -14.39 15.27
C ARG A 281 -33.89 -12.99 14.83
N CYS A 282 -34.25 -12.61 13.61
CA CYS A 282 -34.26 -11.22 13.19
C CYS A 282 -35.55 -10.58 13.73
N GLU A 283 -35.41 -9.57 14.58
CA GLU A 283 -36.51 -8.64 14.89
C GLU A 283 -36.64 -7.62 13.75
N PRO A 284 -37.87 -7.30 13.29
CA PRO A 284 -38.09 -6.26 12.29
C PRO A 284 -38.11 -4.86 12.95
N PRO A 285 -37.62 -3.81 12.26
CA PRO A 285 -37.73 -2.44 12.75
C PRO A 285 -39.18 -1.91 12.62
N PRO A 286 -39.61 -0.97 13.49
CA PRO A 286 -40.98 -0.49 13.52
C PRO A 286 -41.32 0.48 12.39
N HIS A 287 -42.54 0.29 11.87
CA HIS A 287 -43.24 1.16 10.94
C HIS A 287 -43.24 2.63 11.39
N ARG A 288 -42.76 3.54 10.53
CA ARG A 288 -43.06 4.97 10.63
C ARG A 288 -44.17 5.37 9.67
N ALA A 289 -45.04 6.21 10.22
CA ALA A 289 -46.34 6.60 9.74
C ALA A 289 -46.33 7.35 8.40
N ARG A 290 -47.39 7.07 7.63
CA ARG A 290 -47.86 7.86 6.48
C ARG A 290 -48.26 9.27 6.94
N ARG A 291 -47.95 10.26 6.10
CA ARG A 291 -48.77 11.48 5.98
C ARG A 291 -49.30 11.62 4.54
N PRO A 292 -50.51 12.17 4.36
CA PRO A 292 -51.21 12.20 3.07
C PRO A 292 -50.98 13.52 2.33
N GLY A 293 -51.17 13.49 1.00
CA GLY A 293 -51.58 14.68 0.26
C GLY A 293 -51.00 14.83 -1.14
N GLN A 294 -51.91 14.79 -2.13
CA GLN A 294 -51.88 15.51 -3.42
C GLN A 294 -50.87 15.02 -4.48
N SER A 295 -51.18 14.96 -5.78
CA SER A 295 -52.39 15.29 -6.55
C SER A 295 -52.29 14.61 -7.92
N ASP A 296 -53.44 14.58 -8.58
CA ASP A 296 -53.71 14.08 -9.92
C ASP A 296 -52.68 14.43 -10.99
N ARG A 297 -52.44 13.49 -11.92
CA ARG A 297 -52.64 13.75 -13.35
C ARG A 297 -52.62 12.50 -14.23
N ALA A 298 -53.71 12.39 -14.97
CA ALA A 298 -53.83 12.00 -16.37
C ALA A 298 -53.48 10.56 -16.78
N ARG A 299 -54.57 9.83 -16.98
CA ARG A 299 -54.71 8.54 -17.65
C ARG A 299 -55.24 8.78 -19.06
N THR A 300 -54.47 8.47 -20.09
CA THR A 300 -54.89 8.14 -21.47
C THR A 300 -53.80 7.20 -22.00
N GLY A 301 -54.00 6.12 -22.74
CA GLY A 301 -55.14 5.51 -23.40
C GLY A 301 -54.61 4.70 -24.59
N ARG A 302 -55.17 3.51 -24.82
CA ARG A 302 -55.16 2.69 -26.07
C ARG A 302 -53.89 1.90 -26.49
N ARG A 303 -53.90 0.58 -26.21
CA ARG A 303 -54.25 -0.60 -27.07
C ARG A 303 -53.73 -0.72 -28.54
N PRO A 304 -53.71 -1.95 -29.13
CA PRO A 304 -52.53 -2.63 -29.67
C PRO A 304 -52.54 -2.83 -31.19
N GLY A 305 -51.44 -3.33 -31.77
CA GLY A 305 -51.36 -3.65 -33.20
C GLY A 305 -50.25 -4.66 -33.52
N THR A 306 -50.58 -5.59 -34.40
CA THR A 306 -49.96 -6.87 -34.77
C THR A 306 -48.94 -6.79 -35.92
N SER A 307 -48.07 -7.82 -35.98
CA SER A 307 -47.48 -8.48 -37.17
C SER A 307 -46.58 -7.69 -38.14
N ALA A 308 -45.35 -8.18 -38.34
CA ALA A 308 -44.90 -8.84 -39.60
C ALA A 308 -43.36 -8.83 -39.76
N GLU A 309 -42.84 -10.01 -40.10
CA GLU A 309 -41.64 -10.38 -40.86
C GLU A 309 -40.76 -9.28 -41.51
N ARG A 310 -39.43 -9.43 -41.38
CA ARG A 310 -38.46 -9.74 -42.47
C ARG A 310 -37.02 -9.41 -42.05
N LEU A 311 -36.15 -10.42 -42.08
CA LEU A 311 -34.72 -10.30 -42.48
C LEU A 311 -34.67 -10.29 -44.03
N PRO A 312 -33.61 -9.83 -44.74
CA PRO A 312 -32.18 -9.91 -44.38
C PRO A 312 -31.27 -8.73 -44.83
N GLY A 313 -29.99 -8.78 -44.45
CA GLY A 313 -28.88 -8.38 -45.34
C GLY A 313 -27.93 -7.26 -44.88
N PRO A 314 -26.68 -7.22 -45.41
CA PRO A 314 -25.49 -6.84 -44.65
C PRO A 314 -24.77 -5.56 -45.14
N ALA A 315 -23.79 -5.14 -44.33
CA ALA A 315 -22.55 -4.43 -44.69
C ALA A 315 -22.65 -3.00 -45.28
N HIS A 316 -22.25 -2.01 -44.48
CA HIS A 316 -21.51 -0.84 -44.99
C HIS A 316 -20.43 -0.38 -44.00
N ARG A 317 -19.16 -0.65 -44.35
CA ARG A 317 -17.98 0.00 -43.77
C ARG A 317 -18.02 1.48 -44.13
N ARG A 318 -18.17 2.36 -43.13
CA ARG A 318 -17.90 3.80 -43.29
C ARG A 318 -16.40 4.04 -43.13
N ARG A 319 -15.76 4.45 -44.22
CA ARG A 319 -14.42 5.06 -44.24
C ARG A 319 -14.51 6.45 -43.59
N LEU A 320 -13.66 6.71 -42.59
CA LEU A 320 -13.42 8.06 -42.06
C LEU A 320 -12.41 8.81 -42.96
N PRO A 321 -12.57 10.11 -43.18
CA PRO A 321 -11.66 10.90 -44.01
C PRO A 321 -10.36 11.24 -43.28
N ARG A 322 -9.25 11.13 -44.01
CA ARG A 322 -7.92 11.61 -43.64
C ARG A 322 -7.94 13.13 -43.39
N ARG A 323 -7.61 13.57 -42.18
CA ARG A 323 -7.27 14.98 -41.90
C ARG A 323 -5.84 15.27 -42.41
N LYS A 324 -5.76 16.22 -43.33
CA LYS A 324 -4.53 16.85 -43.82
C LYS A 324 -4.07 17.93 -42.83
N GLY A 325 -2.77 17.98 -42.59
CA GLY A 325 -1.98 19.21 -42.41
C GLY A 325 -2.14 19.99 -41.10
N SER A 326 -1.06 20.08 -40.33
CA SER A 326 -0.81 21.27 -39.50
C SER A 326 0.65 21.70 -39.67
N PRO A 327 0.94 23.02 -39.68
CA PRO A 327 2.20 23.55 -40.16
C PRO A 327 3.27 23.54 -39.08
N ARG A 328 4.51 23.36 -39.52
CA ARG A 328 5.75 23.53 -38.74
C ARG A 328 5.83 24.97 -38.21
N LEU A 329 5.79 25.13 -36.89
CA LEU A 329 6.21 26.37 -36.22
C LEU A 329 7.74 26.41 -36.14
N ARG A 330 8.29 27.45 -36.77
CA ARG A 330 9.69 27.84 -36.87
C ARG A 330 10.11 28.42 -35.51
N ARG A 331 11.09 27.80 -34.82
CA ARG A 331 11.69 28.38 -33.61
C ARG A 331 12.72 29.43 -34.02
N GLU A 332 12.44 30.68 -33.71
CA GLU A 332 13.44 31.76 -33.68
C GLU A 332 14.38 31.55 -32.49
N ARG A 333 15.69 31.58 -32.79
CA ARG A 333 16.76 31.64 -31.79
C ARG A 333 17.05 33.12 -31.53
N THR A 334 16.69 33.62 -30.36
CA THR A 334 17.17 34.93 -29.89
C THR A 334 18.43 34.72 -29.06
N GLN A 335 19.53 35.23 -29.59
CA GLN A 335 20.87 35.22 -29.01
C GLN A 335 21.01 36.50 -28.17
N VAL A 336 21.02 36.41 -26.84
CA VAL A 336 21.32 37.56 -25.98
C VAL A 336 22.79 37.50 -25.59
N ARG A 337 23.59 38.39 -26.20
CA ARG A 337 24.95 38.74 -25.79
C ARG A 337 24.89 39.92 -24.82
N GLY A 338 25.59 39.76 -23.69
CA GLY A 338 26.51 40.77 -23.16
C GLY A 338 25.94 41.85 -22.23
N ARG A 339 26.48 41.88 -21.01
CA ARG A 339 26.96 43.12 -20.36
C ARG A 339 27.98 42.78 -19.28
N LEU A 340 29.23 43.09 -19.56
CA LEU A 340 30.28 43.39 -18.58
C LEU A 340 30.66 44.84 -18.84
N ARG A 341 30.44 45.70 -17.84
CA ARG A 341 31.28 46.82 -17.41
C ARG A 341 30.62 47.47 -16.20
#